data_AF-A0A0J1NID1-F1
#
_entry.id   AF-A0A0J1NID1-F1
#
_cell.length_a   1.000
_cell.length_b   1.000
_cell.length_c   1.000
_cell.angle_alpha   90.00
_cell.angle_beta   90.00
_cell.angle_gamma   90.00
#
_symmetry.space_group_name_H-M   'P 1'
#
loop_
_entity.id
_entity.type
_entity.pdbx_description
1 polymer ?
#
loop_
_entity_poly.entity_id
_entity_poly.type
_entity_poly.pdbx_seq_one_letter_code
_entity_poly.pdbx_strand_id
1 'polypeptide(L)'
;MNCKTIILRFRDLVTPTGETIQRHQEIIKSTGSVCWGWWAKPDEQVSGEFLQIQRYLATPKQELRIFLFDSGQSKIYEAQLVHVYLNGNRMPCPNKEKSPEYYSEQQYNMWFEFSSIAECDEREVQNYSYSGKITDFFEDPTMFSVFENKQVSSLRELKYQDRTIWFVDEYDPKQHESHEILLSNSNVSIPGVFPKRPIDLNNGKVIWLSDIYFDEENSKHQFSQYNQIELSKIIINKQELEIDGLVVSGDLTWKATAEEFKMSADFFQDICSVKRVNIEAIGFCPGNHDVSFSRVLPDDVKHALESYHESQMGNKEISTEEWGVLVGRAVQPEHKDNYVRFFNSIVGTSPNEYLSMGKRFIIKNQKIVDFCFLNSNHLQQHKVAFQGQGFVGIDQLSNASKEMSWDGNEKISGGFRVVVLHHNLYPVNYTSVPYVSVPASLVYDTEAIIKWCFKHGVDLILHGHTHERFITKVTRKIAGASKSIWIVGLGSSGVISSHLVGNNEFAEIDFNDDIIKIKFFDIINNEIVAQEDTVYLD
;
A
#
# COMPACT_ATOMS: atom_id res chain seq x y z
N MET A 1 22.76 14.71 -28.48
CA MET A 1 21.74 13.74 -28.06
C MET A 1 21.77 13.76 -26.55
N ASN A 2 20.69 14.24 -25.95
CA ASN A 2 20.54 14.41 -24.52
C ASN A 2 19.91 13.17 -23.85
N CYS A 3 19.36 12.24 -24.63
CA CYS A 3 18.72 11.02 -24.11
C CYS A 3 19.15 9.77 -24.91
N LYS A 4 19.38 8.65 -24.23
CA LYS A 4 19.73 7.34 -24.84
C LYS A 4 18.63 6.28 -24.77
N THR A 5 17.60 6.53 -23.96
CA THR A 5 16.53 5.55 -23.73
C THR A 5 15.18 6.25 -23.75
N ILE A 6 14.25 5.73 -24.55
CA ILE A 6 12.91 6.31 -24.71
C ILE A 6 11.87 5.24 -24.44
N ILE A 7 10.81 5.60 -23.72
CA ILE A 7 9.65 4.75 -23.50
C ILE A 7 8.46 5.36 -24.26
N LEU A 8 7.78 4.57 -25.09
CA LEU A 8 6.62 4.98 -25.87
C LEU A 8 5.37 4.26 -25.34
N ARG A 9 4.34 5.02 -24.98
CA ARG A 9 3.05 4.48 -24.53
C ARG A 9 2.24 3.98 -25.72
N PHE A 10 1.55 2.86 -25.52
CA PHE A 10 0.46 2.44 -26.39
C PHE A 10 -0.64 1.72 -25.61
N ARG A 11 -1.71 1.38 -26.34
CA ARG A 11 -2.82 0.55 -25.86
C ARG A 11 -3.57 -0.05 -27.05
N ASP A 12 -4.10 -1.25 -26.87
CA ASP A 12 -5.05 -1.90 -27.79
C ASP A 12 -6.41 -1.17 -27.79
N LEU A 13 -6.50 0.00 -28.42
CA LEU A 13 -7.75 0.77 -28.52
C LEU A 13 -8.65 0.32 -29.67
N VAL A 14 -8.03 -0.08 -30.78
CA VAL A 14 -8.70 -0.45 -32.04
C VAL A 14 -8.48 -1.91 -32.41
N THR A 15 -7.89 -2.67 -31.48
CA THR A 15 -7.58 -4.09 -31.59
C THR A 15 -8.02 -4.79 -30.29
N PRO A 16 -8.32 -6.09 -30.32
CA PRO A 16 -8.45 -6.89 -29.11
C PRO A 16 -7.18 -6.85 -28.25
N THR A 17 -7.34 -7.12 -26.95
CA THR A 17 -6.25 -7.19 -25.97
C THR A 17 -5.13 -8.12 -26.45
N GLY A 18 -3.90 -7.61 -26.53
CA GLY A 18 -2.70 -8.33 -26.96
C GLY A 18 -2.39 -8.26 -28.46
N GLU A 19 -3.31 -7.78 -29.30
CA GLU A 19 -3.15 -7.88 -30.75
C GLU A 19 -2.26 -6.81 -31.38
N THR A 20 -2.07 -5.63 -30.76
CA THR A 20 -1.21 -4.58 -31.34
C THR A 20 0.20 -5.10 -31.58
N ILE A 21 0.85 -5.65 -30.55
CA ILE A 21 2.22 -6.18 -30.67
C ILE A 21 2.29 -7.35 -31.65
N GLN A 22 1.31 -8.27 -31.59
CA GLN A 22 1.27 -9.43 -32.47
C GLN A 22 1.25 -9.00 -33.95
N ARG A 23 0.35 -8.10 -34.33
CA ARG A 23 0.22 -7.61 -35.72
C ARG A 23 1.50 -6.90 -36.20
N HIS A 24 2.15 -6.12 -35.33
CA HIS A 24 3.42 -5.47 -35.66
C HIS A 24 4.55 -6.49 -35.85
N GLN A 25 4.62 -7.53 -35.00
CA GLN A 25 5.59 -8.62 -35.15
C GLN A 25 5.39 -9.43 -36.43
N GLU A 26 4.14 -9.64 -36.88
CA GLU A 26 3.83 -10.30 -38.15
C GLU A 26 4.34 -9.50 -39.36
N ILE A 27 4.18 -8.17 -39.33
CA ILE A 27 4.72 -7.28 -40.36
C ILE A 27 6.25 -7.29 -40.37
N ILE A 28 6.88 -7.26 -39.18
CA ILE A 28 8.35 -7.38 -39.06
C ILE A 28 8.83 -8.70 -39.67
N LYS A 29 8.15 -9.83 -39.40
CA LYS A 29 8.52 -11.14 -39.96
C LYS A 29 8.43 -11.16 -41.49
N SER A 30 7.48 -10.44 -42.08
CA SER A 30 7.24 -10.45 -43.53
C SER A 30 8.08 -9.43 -44.31
N THR A 31 8.34 -8.26 -43.74
CA THR A 31 8.98 -7.11 -44.43
C THR A 31 10.32 -6.68 -43.84
N GLY A 32 10.70 -7.24 -42.70
CA GLY A 32 11.93 -6.91 -41.96
C GLY A 32 11.81 -5.74 -40.99
N SER A 33 10.78 -4.90 -41.10
CA SER A 33 10.53 -3.78 -40.19
C SER A 33 9.07 -3.31 -40.23
N VAL A 34 8.64 -2.54 -39.22
CA VAL A 34 7.29 -2.00 -39.13
C VAL A 34 7.30 -0.52 -38.78
N CYS A 35 6.44 0.26 -39.43
CA CYS A 35 6.18 1.67 -39.16
C CYS A 35 5.14 1.82 -38.04
N TRP A 36 5.48 2.63 -37.05
CA TRP A 36 4.71 2.92 -35.86
C TRP A 36 4.42 4.42 -35.76
N GLY A 37 3.14 4.81 -35.83
CA GLY A 37 2.72 6.20 -35.75
C GLY A 37 2.67 6.70 -34.31
N TRP A 38 3.23 7.88 -34.04
CA TRP A 38 3.13 8.49 -32.70
C TRP A 38 1.81 9.25 -32.52
N TRP A 39 0.92 8.71 -31.68
CA TRP A 39 -0.28 9.40 -31.23
C TRP A 39 0.05 10.35 -30.08
N ALA A 40 0.30 11.62 -30.39
CA ALA A 40 0.59 12.67 -29.42
C ALA A 40 -0.68 13.17 -28.70
N LYS A 41 -0.54 13.50 -27.42
CA LYS A 41 -1.55 14.24 -26.64
C LYS A 41 -1.55 15.74 -26.99
N PRO A 42 -2.63 16.49 -26.65
CA PRO A 42 -2.73 17.91 -26.97
C PRO A 42 -1.54 18.76 -26.50
N ASP A 43 -1.02 18.50 -25.30
CA ASP A 43 0.07 19.28 -24.71
C ASP A 43 1.48 18.78 -25.11
N GLU A 44 1.57 17.78 -26.00
CA GLU A 44 2.82 17.19 -26.47
C GLU A 44 3.21 17.70 -27.86
N GLN A 45 4.48 18.08 -28.00
CA GLN A 45 5.08 18.56 -29.24
C GLN A 45 6.33 17.75 -29.62
N VAL A 46 6.73 17.82 -30.89
CA VAL A 46 7.93 17.12 -31.37
C VAL A 46 9.17 17.83 -30.81
N SER A 47 9.82 17.23 -29.81
CA SER A 47 11.09 17.72 -29.27
C SER A 47 12.19 17.74 -30.34
N GLY A 48 13.06 18.75 -30.27
CA GLY A 48 14.29 18.84 -31.07
C GLY A 48 15.25 17.67 -30.84
N GLU A 49 15.07 16.89 -29.76
CA GLU A 49 15.82 15.67 -29.50
C GLU A 49 15.61 14.62 -30.61
N PHE A 50 14.43 14.54 -31.22
CA PHE A 50 14.19 13.58 -32.32
C PHE A 50 14.97 13.90 -33.60
N LEU A 51 15.28 15.19 -33.85
CA LEU A 51 16.22 15.57 -34.91
C LEU A 51 17.65 15.10 -34.59
N GLN A 52 18.03 15.15 -33.31
CA GLN A 52 19.33 14.67 -32.86
C GLN A 52 19.40 13.13 -32.95
N ILE A 53 18.32 12.42 -32.61
CA ILE A 53 18.20 10.97 -32.75
C ILE A 53 18.23 10.55 -34.21
N GLN A 54 17.56 11.26 -35.11
CA GLN A 54 17.59 10.96 -36.54
C GLN A 54 19.02 11.09 -37.12
N ARG A 55 19.76 12.14 -36.73
CA ARG A 55 21.20 12.28 -37.05
C ARG A 55 22.05 11.22 -36.35
N TYR A 56 21.65 10.90 -35.11
CA TYR A 56 22.01 9.76 -34.28
C TYR A 56 22.26 8.54 -35.16
N LEU A 57 21.10 8.06 -35.65
CA LEU A 57 20.83 6.86 -36.44
C LEU A 57 21.65 6.74 -37.72
N ALA A 58 22.21 7.84 -38.24
CA ALA A 58 23.07 7.81 -39.42
C ALA A 58 24.52 7.32 -39.16
N THR A 59 24.91 7.03 -37.90
CA THR A 59 26.31 6.68 -37.54
C THR A 59 26.51 5.18 -37.16
N PRO A 60 27.62 4.49 -37.50
CA PRO A 60 27.68 3.01 -37.43
C PRO A 60 27.82 2.35 -36.03
N LYS A 61 27.70 3.08 -34.91
CA LYS A 61 27.94 2.56 -33.55
C LYS A 61 27.00 3.17 -32.53
N GLN A 62 25.77 2.67 -32.44
CA GLN A 62 24.75 3.30 -31.61
C GLN A 62 24.10 2.35 -30.62
N GLU A 63 23.91 2.85 -29.40
CA GLU A 63 23.12 2.23 -28.35
C GLU A 63 22.02 3.23 -28.00
N LEU A 64 20.90 3.16 -28.71
CA LEU A 64 19.65 3.81 -28.34
C LEU A 64 18.65 2.69 -27.99
N ARG A 65 18.10 2.71 -26.78
CA ARG A 65 17.10 1.73 -26.35
C ARG A 65 15.71 2.32 -26.46
N ILE A 66 14.78 1.62 -27.11
CA ILE A 66 13.38 1.99 -27.15
C ILE A 66 12.56 0.94 -26.42
N PHE A 67 11.68 1.39 -25.54
CA PHE A 67 10.66 0.57 -24.93
C PHE A 67 9.27 0.97 -25.41
N LEU A 68 8.38 -0.01 -25.57
CA LEU A 68 6.97 0.18 -25.83
C LEU A 68 6.20 -0.27 -24.58
N PHE A 69 5.50 0.65 -23.94
CA PHE A 69 4.72 0.41 -22.73
C PHE A 69 3.24 0.25 -23.06
N ASP A 70 2.69 -0.96 -22.85
CA ASP A 70 1.26 -1.23 -22.94
C ASP A 70 0.56 -0.79 -21.66
N SER A 71 -0.05 0.39 -21.70
CA SER A 71 -0.79 0.94 -20.57
C SER A 71 -2.11 0.23 -20.27
N GLY A 72 -2.62 -0.59 -21.20
CA GLY A 72 -3.83 -1.40 -21.02
C GLY A 72 -3.55 -2.66 -20.20
N GLN A 73 -2.47 -3.38 -20.53
CA GLN A 73 -2.12 -4.65 -19.92
C GLN A 73 -1.02 -4.56 -18.86
N SER A 74 -0.44 -3.36 -18.64
CA SER A 74 0.73 -3.15 -17.78
C SER A 74 1.91 -4.04 -18.18
N LYS A 75 2.24 -4.04 -19.47
CA LYS A 75 3.38 -4.78 -20.04
C LYS A 75 4.37 -3.85 -20.70
N ILE A 76 5.62 -4.28 -20.82
CA ILE A 76 6.67 -3.52 -21.50
C ILE A 76 7.43 -4.40 -22.50
N TYR A 77 7.81 -3.80 -23.62
CA TYR A 77 8.48 -4.45 -24.73
C TYR A 77 9.72 -3.64 -25.12
N GLU A 78 10.85 -4.28 -25.37
CA GLU A 78 12.02 -3.64 -25.98
C GLU A 78 11.91 -3.71 -27.50
N ALA A 79 12.20 -2.60 -28.18
CA ALA A 79 12.13 -2.46 -29.63
C ALA A 79 13.45 -1.93 -30.21
N GLN A 80 13.85 -2.46 -31.37
CA GLN A 80 15.04 -2.02 -32.09
C GLN A 80 14.67 -0.95 -33.12
N LEU A 81 15.10 0.29 -32.88
CA LEU A 81 14.82 1.43 -33.74
C LEU A 81 15.71 1.43 -34.99
N VAL A 82 15.09 1.45 -36.17
CA VAL A 82 15.74 1.57 -37.47
C VAL A 82 15.78 3.02 -37.91
N HIS A 83 14.64 3.71 -37.84
CA HIS A 83 14.52 5.08 -38.31
C HIS A 83 13.43 5.88 -37.59
N VAL A 84 13.56 7.21 -37.67
CA VAL A 84 12.54 8.17 -37.23
C VAL A 84 12.24 9.09 -38.40
N TYR A 85 10.97 9.16 -38.79
CA TYR A 85 10.47 10.05 -39.82
C TYR A 85 9.74 11.23 -39.19
N LEU A 86 10.19 12.45 -39.53
CA LEU A 86 9.57 13.70 -39.12
C LEU A 86 9.71 14.74 -40.24
N ASN A 87 8.71 15.61 -40.41
CA ASN A 87 8.72 16.68 -41.43
C ASN A 87 8.24 18.05 -40.91
N GLY A 88 8.10 18.19 -39.58
CA GLY A 88 7.61 19.41 -38.93
C GLY A 88 6.08 19.59 -38.96
N ASN A 89 5.32 18.68 -39.58
CA ASN A 89 3.86 18.65 -39.60
C ASN A 89 3.35 17.20 -39.44
N ARG A 90 2.03 17.00 -39.40
CA ARG A 90 1.46 15.66 -39.54
C ARG A 90 1.77 15.10 -40.93
N MET A 91 2.20 13.84 -40.98
CA MET A 91 2.58 13.16 -42.21
C MET A 91 1.91 11.78 -42.32
N PRO A 92 1.56 11.34 -43.54
CA PRO A 92 1.05 9.99 -43.78
C PRO A 92 2.12 8.93 -43.48
N CYS A 93 1.68 7.67 -43.41
CA CYS A 93 2.59 6.54 -43.22
C CYS A 93 3.72 6.56 -44.27
N PRO A 94 5.01 6.51 -43.87
CA PRO A 94 6.14 6.47 -44.79
C PRO A 94 6.10 5.27 -45.74
N ASN A 95 5.56 4.14 -45.28
CA ASN A 95 5.35 2.95 -46.09
C ASN A 95 4.12 2.19 -45.61
N LYS A 96 3.04 2.22 -46.41
CA LYS A 96 1.76 1.56 -46.07
C LYS A 96 1.88 0.04 -45.95
N GLU A 97 2.75 -0.62 -46.70
CA GLU A 97 2.94 -2.08 -46.64
C GLU A 97 3.66 -2.52 -45.36
N LYS A 98 4.38 -1.59 -44.72
CA LYS A 98 5.08 -1.83 -43.45
C LYS A 98 4.29 -1.35 -42.24
N SER A 99 2.98 -1.13 -42.34
CA SER A 99 2.19 -0.64 -41.20
C SER A 99 0.85 -1.35 -41.12
N PRO A 100 0.31 -1.64 -39.92
CA PRO A 100 -1.04 -2.16 -39.79
C PRO A 100 -2.07 -1.21 -40.42
N GLU A 101 -3.16 -1.76 -40.96
CA GLU A 101 -4.20 -0.99 -41.67
C GLU A 101 -4.78 0.16 -40.85
N TYR A 102 -4.94 -0.03 -39.53
CA TYR A 102 -5.45 1.00 -38.63
C TYR A 102 -4.48 2.17 -38.41
N TYR A 103 -3.17 1.98 -38.67
CA TYR A 103 -2.17 3.05 -38.66
C TYR A 103 -2.00 3.67 -40.06
N SER A 104 -1.99 2.85 -41.12
CA SER A 104 -1.52 3.24 -42.45
C SER A 104 -2.38 4.32 -43.14
N GLU A 105 -3.65 4.47 -42.75
CA GLU A 105 -4.57 5.48 -43.25
C GLU A 105 -4.59 6.80 -42.44
N GLN A 106 -3.84 6.87 -41.35
CA GLN A 106 -3.78 8.03 -40.46
C GLN A 106 -2.56 8.92 -40.75
N GLN A 107 -2.56 10.14 -40.19
CA GLN A 107 -1.42 11.05 -40.23
C GLN A 107 -0.97 11.38 -38.80
N TYR A 108 0.34 11.28 -38.56
CA TYR A 108 0.95 11.53 -37.24
C TYR A 108 2.08 12.55 -37.35
N ASN A 109 2.41 13.20 -36.23
CA ASN A 109 3.50 14.17 -36.15
C ASN A 109 4.87 13.51 -36.40
N MET A 110 4.99 12.22 -36.10
CA MET A 110 6.22 11.45 -36.21
C MET A 110 5.89 9.97 -36.41
N TRP A 111 6.79 9.27 -37.12
CA TRP A 111 6.74 7.82 -37.27
C TRP A 111 8.07 7.20 -36.85
N PHE A 112 8.00 6.08 -36.13
CA PHE A 112 9.15 5.23 -35.83
C PHE A 112 9.14 4.03 -36.77
N GLU A 113 10.32 3.50 -37.12
CA GLU A 113 10.46 2.21 -37.79
C GLU A 113 11.22 1.26 -36.89
N PHE A 114 10.64 0.09 -36.60
CA PHE A 114 11.23 -0.92 -35.73
C PHE A 114 11.56 -2.20 -36.50
N SER A 115 12.71 -2.81 -36.23
CA SER A 115 13.13 -4.10 -36.82
C SER A 115 12.85 -5.29 -35.91
N SER A 116 12.61 -5.07 -34.62
CA SER A 116 12.18 -6.10 -33.67
C SER A 116 11.40 -5.48 -32.51
N ILE A 117 10.55 -6.29 -31.90
CA ILE A 117 9.81 -5.97 -30.67
C ILE A 117 9.72 -7.25 -29.85
N ALA A 118 10.19 -7.23 -28.59
CA ALA A 118 10.20 -8.38 -27.69
C ALA A 118 9.74 -7.98 -26.28
N GLU A 119 8.94 -8.82 -25.62
CA GLU A 119 8.50 -8.58 -24.23
C GLU A 119 9.70 -8.67 -23.28
N CYS A 120 9.79 -7.77 -22.31
CA CYS A 120 10.82 -7.76 -21.27
C CYS A 120 10.21 -7.74 -19.86
N ASP A 121 11.04 -7.96 -18.83
CA ASP A 121 10.61 -7.94 -17.44
C ASP A 121 10.16 -6.52 -17.05
N GLU A 122 9.02 -6.39 -16.37
CA GLU A 122 8.47 -5.10 -15.95
C GLU A 122 9.44 -4.29 -15.07
N ARG A 123 10.37 -4.95 -14.37
CA ARG A 123 11.38 -4.31 -13.53
C ARG A 123 12.47 -3.62 -14.34
N GLU A 124 12.55 -3.84 -15.65
CA GLU A 124 13.54 -3.19 -16.53
C GLU A 124 13.45 -1.66 -16.46
N VAL A 125 12.25 -1.09 -16.23
CA VAL A 125 12.07 0.36 -16.08
C VAL A 125 12.78 0.92 -14.86
N GLN A 126 12.99 0.11 -13.80
CA GLN A 126 13.63 0.54 -12.56
C GLN A 126 15.14 0.79 -12.74
N ASN A 127 15.73 0.36 -13.86
CA ASN A 127 17.09 0.72 -14.22
C ASN A 127 17.22 2.17 -14.72
N TYR A 128 16.11 2.89 -14.82
CA TYR A 128 16.04 4.22 -15.41
C TYR A 128 15.49 5.28 -14.46
N SER A 129 15.75 6.54 -14.80
CA SER A 129 15.28 7.75 -14.13
C SER A 129 14.74 8.76 -15.14
N TYR A 130 13.75 9.57 -14.78
CA TYR A 130 13.20 10.55 -15.71
C TYR A 130 14.22 11.66 -15.99
N SER A 131 14.49 11.89 -17.27
CA SER A 131 15.46 12.88 -17.69
C SER A 131 14.91 14.30 -17.55
N GLY A 132 15.59 15.15 -16.80
CA GLY A 132 15.35 16.61 -16.78
C GLY A 132 16.01 17.38 -17.94
N LYS A 133 16.64 16.69 -18.90
CA LYS A 133 17.40 17.33 -19.99
C LYS A 133 16.53 17.73 -21.19
N ILE A 134 15.33 17.17 -21.30
CA ILE A 134 14.41 17.41 -22.43
C ILE A 134 13.25 18.28 -21.94
N THR A 135 13.35 19.58 -22.19
CA THR A 135 12.37 20.58 -21.69
C THR A 135 11.42 21.10 -22.76
N ASP A 136 11.61 20.70 -24.03
CA ASP A 136 10.85 21.19 -25.19
C ASP A 136 9.78 20.19 -25.69
N PHE A 137 9.53 19.10 -24.96
CA PHE A 137 8.55 18.09 -25.36
C PHE A 137 7.10 18.48 -25.00
N PHE A 138 6.91 19.24 -23.93
CA PHE A 138 5.60 19.76 -23.52
C PHE A 138 5.48 21.25 -23.83
N GLU A 139 4.25 21.75 -24.03
CA GLU A 139 4.02 23.21 -24.13
C GLU A 139 4.37 23.92 -22.80
N ASP A 140 4.00 23.33 -21.67
CA ASP A 140 4.45 23.75 -20.33
C ASP A 140 5.59 22.84 -19.84
N PRO A 141 6.84 23.33 -19.75
CA PRO A 141 7.99 22.53 -19.32
C PRO A 141 7.89 22.08 -17.86
N THR A 142 7.01 22.67 -17.05
CA THR A 142 6.86 22.34 -15.63
C THR A 142 5.84 21.23 -15.36
N MET A 143 5.06 20.82 -16.36
CA MET A 143 3.92 19.90 -16.22
C MET A 143 4.27 18.57 -15.52
N PHE A 144 5.49 18.06 -15.75
CA PHE A 144 5.97 16.80 -15.16
C PHE A 144 7.29 16.97 -14.40
N SER A 145 7.65 18.20 -13.99
CA SER A 145 8.96 18.46 -13.35
C SER A 145 9.13 17.74 -12.01
N VAL A 146 8.04 17.34 -11.35
CA VAL A 146 8.06 16.55 -10.10
C VAL A 146 8.70 15.15 -10.30
N PHE A 147 8.73 14.65 -11.53
CA PHE A 147 9.35 13.36 -11.85
C PHE A 147 10.84 13.49 -12.19
N GLU A 148 11.37 14.69 -12.44
CA GLU A 148 12.76 14.87 -12.86
C GLU A 148 13.75 14.34 -11.82
N ASN A 149 14.84 13.70 -12.30
CA ASN A 149 15.91 13.15 -11.45
C ASN A 149 15.42 12.11 -10.43
N LYS A 150 14.33 11.42 -10.74
CA LYS A 150 13.75 10.34 -9.94
C LYS A 150 13.75 9.05 -10.76
N GLN A 151 13.95 7.92 -10.09
CA GLN A 151 13.77 6.59 -10.67
C GLN A 151 12.38 6.44 -11.31
N VAL A 152 12.28 5.71 -12.42
CA VAL A 152 11.00 5.22 -12.93
C VAL A 152 10.61 4.02 -12.06
N SER A 153 9.71 4.24 -11.10
CA SER A 153 9.51 3.26 -10.00
C SER A 153 8.74 2.02 -10.43
N SER A 154 7.78 2.17 -11.36
CA SER A 154 6.92 1.08 -11.80
C SER A 154 6.22 1.41 -13.14
N LEU A 155 5.65 0.38 -13.79
CA LEU A 155 4.73 0.58 -14.91
C LEU A 155 3.42 1.27 -14.49
N ARG A 156 3.02 1.14 -13.22
CA ARG A 156 1.85 1.81 -12.65
C ARG A 156 2.06 3.32 -12.66
N GLU A 157 3.23 3.80 -12.24
CA GLU A 157 3.60 5.22 -12.27
C GLU A 157 3.53 5.80 -13.68
N LEU A 158 4.06 5.09 -14.69
CA LEU A 158 3.96 5.50 -16.10
C LEU A 158 2.49 5.57 -16.54
N LYS A 159 1.65 4.61 -16.13
CA LYS A 159 0.23 4.55 -16.50
C LYS A 159 -0.56 5.78 -16.06
N TYR A 160 -0.26 6.31 -14.87
CA TYR A 160 -0.97 7.44 -14.26
C TYR A 160 -0.46 8.80 -14.73
N GLN A 161 0.63 8.87 -15.50
CA GLN A 161 1.05 10.11 -16.14
C GLN A 161 0.26 10.34 -17.44
N ASP A 162 -0.24 11.55 -17.63
CA ASP A 162 -0.97 11.92 -18.84
C ASP A 162 -0.02 12.29 -19.99
N ARG A 163 0.87 11.35 -20.35
CA ARG A 163 1.84 11.48 -21.44
C ARG A 163 1.98 10.18 -22.23
N THR A 164 2.66 10.27 -23.37
CA THR A 164 2.84 9.18 -24.33
C THR A 164 4.30 8.86 -24.62
N ILE A 165 5.24 9.75 -24.32
CA ILE A 165 6.68 9.49 -24.46
C ILE A 165 7.41 9.90 -23.19
N TRP A 166 8.32 9.04 -22.71
CA TRP A 166 9.27 9.36 -21.65
C TRP A 166 10.70 9.33 -22.17
N PHE A 167 11.48 10.34 -21.81
CA PHE A 167 12.92 10.37 -21.97
C PHE A 167 13.54 10.00 -20.64
N VAL A 168 14.40 8.99 -20.63
CA VAL A 168 14.98 8.48 -19.39
C VAL A 168 16.49 8.36 -19.48
N ASP A 169 17.14 8.55 -18.34
CA ASP A 169 18.57 8.40 -18.09
C ASP A 169 18.82 7.15 -17.23
N GLU A 170 20.04 6.60 -17.24
CA GLU A 170 20.43 5.51 -16.34
C GLU A 170 20.22 5.91 -14.86
N TYR A 171 19.66 5.02 -14.05
CA TYR A 171 19.42 5.26 -12.64
C TYR A 171 20.70 5.18 -11.81
N ASP A 172 20.99 6.24 -11.04
CA ASP A 172 22.02 6.25 -9.99
C ASP A 172 21.35 6.48 -8.61
N PRO A 173 21.37 5.49 -7.69
CA PRO A 173 20.76 5.61 -6.36
C PRO A 173 21.38 6.67 -5.46
N LYS A 174 22.54 7.24 -5.82
CA LYS A 174 23.16 8.36 -5.09
C LYS A 174 22.67 9.73 -5.56
N GLN A 175 22.14 9.81 -6.77
CA GLN A 175 21.72 11.06 -7.42
C GLN A 175 20.20 11.15 -7.54
N HIS A 176 19.51 10.01 -7.60
CA HIS A 176 18.09 9.95 -7.90
C HIS A 176 17.26 9.46 -6.73
N GLU A 177 16.08 10.07 -6.57
CA GLU A 177 15.07 9.63 -5.60
C GLU A 177 14.33 8.37 -6.11
N SER A 178 13.83 7.52 -5.21
CA SER A 178 13.26 6.19 -5.55
C SER A 178 11.82 5.96 -5.05
N HIS A 179 11.08 7.01 -4.70
CA HIS A 179 9.67 6.90 -4.29
C HIS A 179 8.74 6.68 -5.50
N GLU A 180 7.48 6.26 -5.37
CA GLU A 180 6.51 6.29 -6.48
C GLU A 180 5.71 7.60 -6.43
N ILE A 181 5.32 8.19 -7.57
CA ILE A 181 4.41 9.32 -7.64
C ILE A 181 3.17 8.90 -8.43
N LEU A 182 1.99 8.96 -7.80
CA LEU A 182 0.73 8.68 -8.45
C LEU A 182 -0.04 9.99 -8.66
N LEU A 183 -0.16 10.40 -9.93
CA LEU A 183 -1.06 11.48 -10.33
C LEU A 183 -2.48 10.90 -10.45
N SER A 184 -3.35 11.13 -9.47
CA SER A 184 -4.77 10.78 -9.58
C SER A 184 -5.61 12.06 -9.48
N ASN A 185 -6.19 12.46 -10.60
CA ASN A 185 -6.80 13.79 -10.81
C ASN A 185 -5.82 14.94 -10.53
N SER A 186 -6.25 16.19 -10.61
CA SER A 186 -5.45 17.43 -10.58
C SER A 186 -4.54 17.64 -9.35
N ASN A 187 -4.44 16.65 -8.46
CA ASN A 187 -3.62 16.64 -7.27
C ASN A 187 -2.51 15.59 -7.40
N VAL A 188 -1.26 16.02 -7.28
CA VAL A 188 -0.13 15.12 -7.08
C VAL A 188 -0.29 14.47 -5.71
N SER A 189 -0.49 13.16 -5.63
CA SER A 189 -0.34 12.43 -4.37
C SER A 189 1.03 11.77 -4.32
N ILE A 190 1.75 12.04 -3.23
CA ILE A 190 3.02 11.38 -2.92
C ILE A 190 2.66 10.33 -1.87
N PRO A 191 2.63 9.04 -2.23
CA PRO A 191 2.39 7.97 -1.27
C PRO A 191 3.43 8.01 -0.16
N GLY A 192 3.00 7.67 1.05
CA GLY A 192 3.87 7.74 2.22
C GLY A 192 3.32 6.88 3.35
N VAL A 193 4.23 6.33 4.17
CA VAL A 193 3.89 5.61 5.40
C VAL A 193 3.12 6.52 6.36
N PHE A 194 3.50 7.81 6.41
CA PHE A 194 2.80 8.89 7.12
C PHE A 194 2.58 10.05 6.14
N PRO A 195 1.50 10.03 5.34
CA PRO A 195 1.28 11.04 4.31
C PRO A 195 1.00 12.41 4.97
N LYS A 196 1.69 13.44 4.49
CA LYS A 196 1.56 14.81 5.04
C LYS A 196 0.25 15.48 4.63
N ARG A 197 -0.31 15.11 3.48
CA ARG A 197 -1.57 15.65 2.98
C ARG A 197 -2.74 14.84 3.53
N PRO A 198 -3.79 15.51 4.04
CA PRO A 198 -5.00 14.84 4.46
C PRO A 198 -5.72 14.23 3.27
N ILE A 199 -6.46 13.15 3.52
CA ILE A 199 -7.33 12.47 2.57
C ILE A 199 -8.78 12.89 2.86
N ASP A 200 -9.52 13.29 1.83
CA ASP A 200 -10.92 13.66 2.00
C ASP A 200 -11.77 12.43 2.33
N LEU A 201 -12.50 12.49 3.44
CA LEU A 201 -13.49 11.49 3.85
C LEU A 201 -14.88 12.12 3.72
N ASN A 202 -15.51 12.00 2.55
CA ASN A 202 -16.67 12.81 2.16
C ASN A 202 -17.90 12.50 3.02
N ASN A 203 -18.16 11.22 3.28
CA ASN A 203 -19.25 10.78 4.14
C ASN A 203 -18.92 10.85 5.64
N GLY A 204 -17.66 11.14 6.00
CA GLY A 204 -17.19 11.23 7.38
C GLY A 204 -17.11 9.89 8.13
N LYS A 205 -17.16 8.76 7.41
CA LYS A 205 -17.26 7.41 7.96
C LYS A 205 -16.14 6.50 7.46
N VAL A 206 -15.70 5.60 8.33
CA VAL A 206 -14.69 4.58 8.03
C VAL A 206 -15.25 3.21 8.34
N ILE A 207 -15.02 2.24 7.46
CA ILE A 207 -15.29 0.83 7.76
C ILE A 207 -14.09 0.23 8.49
N TRP A 208 -14.34 -0.50 9.56
CA TRP A 208 -13.33 -1.16 10.37
C TRP A 208 -13.53 -2.68 10.34
N LEU A 209 -12.47 -3.38 9.95
CA LEU A 209 -12.34 -4.84 9.94
C LEU A 209 -11.21 -5.28 10.87
N SER A 210 -11.21 -6.54 11.28
CA SER A 210 -10.13 -7.15 12.03
C SER A 210 -10.11 -8.65 11.79
N ASP A 211 -8.96 -9.30 11.92
CA ASP A 211 -8.90 -10.77 12.03
C ASP A 211 -9.61 -11.46 10.83
N ILE A 212 -9.23 -11.04 9.61
CA ILE A 212 -9.84 -11.52 8.36
C ILE A 212 -9.36 -12.94 8.03
N TYR A 213 -8.08 -13.22 8.32
CA TYR A 213 -7.43 -14.52 8.14
C TYR A 213 -7.61 -15.16 6.76
N PHE A 214 -7.25 -14.45 5.69
CA PHE A 214 -7.13 -15.11 4.39
C PHE A 214 -6.18 -16.31 4.49
N ASP A 215 -6.63 -17.45 3.97
CA ASP A 215 -5.98 -18.75 4.08
C ASP A 215 -6.06 -19.45 2.73
N GLU A 216 -4.90 -19.71 2.12
CA GLU A 216 -4.80 -20.39 0.82
C GLU A 216 -5.33 -21.85 0.86
N GLU A 217 -5.38 -22.46 2.05
CA GLU A 217 -5.89 -23.82 2.25
C GLU A 217 -7.42 -23.87 2.43
N ASN A 218 -8.11 -22.71 2.47
CA ASN A 218 -9.55 -22.59 2.68
C ASN A 218 -10.05 -23.37 3.92
N SER A 219 -9.26 -23.38 4.98
CA SER A 219 -9.52 -24.13 6.21
C SER A 219 -9.78 -23.22 7.41
N LYS A 220 -9.38 -21.95 7.34
CA LYS A 220 -9.46 -20.99 8.44
C LYS A 220 -10.26 -19.73 8.12
N HIS A 221 -10.30 -19.33 6.85
CA HIS A 221 -11.15 -18.26 6.36
C HIS A 221 -12.56 -18.79 6.06
N GLN A 222 -13.62 -18.22 6.64
CA GLN A 222 -15.00 -18.68 6.44
C GLN A 222 -15.52 -18.45 5.02
N PHE A 223 -15.12 -17.36 4.38
CA PHE A 223 -15.66 -16.96 3.08
C PHE A 223 -14.97 -17.69 1.94
N SER A 224 -15.59 -17.67 0.75
CA SER A 224 -15.14 -18.42 -0.43
C SER A 224 -15.13 -19.96 -0.27
N GLN A 225 -15.81 -20.48 0.76
CA GLN A 225 -16.06 -21.92 0.96
C GLN A 225 -17.42 -22.38 0.39
N TYR A 226 -17.74 -23.67 0.52
CA TYR A 226 -19.04 -24.22 0.11
C TYR A 226 -20.20 -23.44 0.75
N ASN A 227 -21.12 -22.93 -0.07
CA ASN A 227 -22.24 -22.05 0.30
C ASN A 227 -21.86 -20.67 0.90
N GLN A 228 -20.61 -20.25 0.79
CA GLN A 228 -20.17 -18.90 1.13
C GLN A 228 -19.63 -18.20 -0.12
N ILE A 229 -19.86 -16.88 -0.23
CA ILE A 229 -19.25 -16.06 -1.28
C ILE A 229 -18.06 -15.29 -0.70
N GLU A 230 -17.27 -14.64 -1.54
CA GLU A 230 -16.13 -13.82 -1.11
C GLU A 230 -16.57 -12.64 -0.21
N LEU A 231 -15.77 -12.33 0.81
CA LEU A 231 -16.03 -11.23 1.73
C LEU A 231 -16.14 -9.87 1.01
N SER A 232 -15.30 -9.61 0.01
CA SER A 232 -15.38 -8.40 -0.82
C SER A 232 -16.76 -8.27 -1.47
N LYS A 233 -17.28 -9.34 -2.05
CA LYS A 233 -18.61 -9.38 -2.68
C LYS A 233 -19.73 -9.11 -1.69
N ILE A 234 -19.66 -9.65 -0.47
CA ILE A 234 -20.66 -9.38 0.58
C ILE A 234 -20.70 -7.89 0.91
N ILE A 235 -19.52 -7.30 1.18
CA ILE A 235 -19.39 -5.87 1.53
C ILE A 235 -19.83 -4.98 0.36
N ILE A 236 -19.42 -5.31 -0.86
CA ILE A 236 -19.73 -4.53 -2.07
C ILE A 236 -21.24 -4.54 -2.37
N ASN A 237 -21.90 -5.70 -2.23
CA ASN A 237 -23.32 -5.88 -2.57
C ASN A 237 -24.27 -5.14 -1.63
N LYS A 238 -23.82 -4.73 -0.44
CA LYS A 238 -24.61 -3.87 0.45
C LYS A 238 -24.62 -2.44 -0.10
N GLN A 239 -25.66 -2.09 -0.86
CA GLN A 239 -25.77 -0.80 -1.54
C GLN A 239 -25.78 0.40 -0.59
N GLU A 240 -26.43 0.27 0.58
CA GLU A 240 -26.51 1.31 1.61
C GLU A 240 -25.18 1.56 2.34
N LEU A 241 -24.19 0.67 2.18
CA LEU A 241 -22.89 0.83 2.80
C LEU A 241 -22.01 1.71 1.91
N GLU A 242 -21.89 2.98 2.32
CA GLU A 242 -20.95 3.93 1.73
C GLU A 242 -19.58 3.75 2.37
N ILE A 243 -18.57 3.50 1.54
CA ILE A 243 -17.20 3.28 1.98
C ILE A 243 -16.35 4.35 1.33
N ASP A 244 -15.83 5.26 2.14
CA ASP A 244 -14.86 6.29 1.72
C ASP A 244 -13.48 6.04 2.35
N GLY A 245 -13.43 5.28 3.45
CA GLY A 245 -12.19 4.84 4.10
C GLY A 245 -12.36 3.45 4.73
N LEU A 246 -11.25 2.70 4.80
CA LEU A 246 -11.21 1.35 5.33
C LEU A 246 -10.02 1.18 6.27
N VAL A 247 -10.24 0.60 7.45
CA VAL A 247 -9.17 0.32 8.41
C VAL A 247 -9.18 -1.12 8.87
N VAL A 248 -8.00 -1.73 9.03
CA VAL A 248 -7.87 -3.11 9.50
C VAL A 248 -6.92 -3.22 10.69
N SER A 249 -7.40 -3.78 11.81
CA SER A 249 -6.62 -3.95 13.06
C SER A 249 -5.86 -5.28 13.16
N GLY A 250 -5.22 -5.69 12.06
CA GLY A 250 -4.35 -6.87 12.01
C GLY A 250 -5.02 -8.19 11.66
N ASP A 251 -4.16 -9.20 11.53
CA ASP A 251 -4.48 -10.57 11.11
C ASP A 251 -5.27 -10.62 9.80
N LEU A 252 -4.68 -10.00 8.78
CA LEU A 252 -5.15 -10.09 7.39
C LEU A 252 -5.02 -11.51 6.85
N THR A 253 -3.94 -12.19 7.22
CA THR A 253 -3.54 -13.52 6.73
C THR A 253 -3.48 -14.54 7.85
N TRP A 254 -3.51 -15.84 7.50
CA TRP A 254 -3.39 -16.92 8.49
C TRP A 254 -1.94 -17.38 8.73
N LYS A 255 -1.09 -17.36 7.71
CA LYS A 255 0.31 -17.83 7.78
C LYS A 255 1.32 -16.81 7.26
N ALA A 256 0.88 -15.69 6.69
CA ALA A 256 1.72 -14.69 6.02
C ALA A 256 2.42 -15.21 4.74
N THR A 257 1.75 -16.09 3.98
CA THR A 257 2.26 -16.52 2.68
C THR A 257 2.07 -15.42 1.62
N ALA A 258 2.86 -15.49 0.54
CA ALA A 258 2.70 -14.55 -0.57
C ALA A 258 1.30 -14.63 -1.22
N GLU A 259 0.68 -15.81 -1.27
CA GLU A 259 -0.66 -15.97 -1.83
C GLU A 259 -1.74 -15.41 -0.90
N GLU A 260 -1.65 -15.63 0.42
CA GLU A 260 -2.59 -15.04 1.38
C GLU A 260 -2.55 -13.50 1.37
N PHE A 261 -1.36 -12.91 1.22
CA PHE A 261 -1.25 -11.46 1.04
C PHE A 261 -1.73 -10.99 -0.33
N LYS A 262 -1.61 -11.81 -1.38
CA LYS A 262 -2.24 -11.52 -2.67
C LYS A 262 -3.76 -11.51 -2.54
N MET A 263 -4.36 -12.47 -1.85
CA MET A 263 -5.80 -12.47 -1.52
C MET A 263 -6.21 -11.20 -0.74
N SER A 264 -5.38 -10.77 0.21
CA SER A 264 -5.59 -9.52 0.96
C SER A 264 -5.56 -8.29 0.04
N ALA A 265 -4.62 -8.25 -0.92
CA ALA A 265 -4.51 -7.15 -1.86
C ALA A 265 -5.68 -7.13 -2.87
N ASP A 266 -6.08 -8.30 -3.35
CA ASP A 266 -7.23 -8.48 -4.24
C ASP A 266 -8.52 -8.02 -3.53
N PHE A 267 -8.69 -8.34 -2.25
CA PHE A 267 -9.81 -7.86 -1.42
C PHE A 267 -9.89 -6.32 -1.36
N PHE A 268 -8.77 -5.63 -1.13
CA PHE A 268 -8.75 -4.16 -1.14
C PHE A 268 -9.01 -3.59 -2.54
N GLN A 269 -8.44 -4.20 -3.58
CA GLN A 269 -8.65 -3.77 -4.97
C GLN A 269 -10.10 -3.94 -5.41
N ASP A 270 -10.77 -5.02 -5.02
CA ASP A 270 -12.19 -5.26 -5.29
C ASP A 270 -13.04 -4.14 -4.68
N ILE A 271 -12.80 -3.81 -3.41
CA ILE A 271 -13.52 -2.74 -2.72
C ILE A 271 -13.29 -1.41 -3.42
N CYS A 272 -12.03 -1.04 -3.71
CA CYS A 272 -11.69 0.19 -4.42
C CYS A 272 -12.24 0.26 -5.86
N SER A 273 -12.44 -0.88 -6.52
CA SER A 273 -12.92 -0.94 -7.90
C SER A 273 -14.42 -0.68 -8.01
N VAL A 274 -15.19 -1.11 -7.00
CA VAL A 274 -16.66 -1.00 -7.04
C VAL A 274 -17.18 0.13 -6.15
N LYS A 275 -16.56 0.35 -4.99
CA LYS A 275 -16.87 1.46 -4.07
C LYS A 275 -15.89 2.60 -4.36
N ARG A 276 -16.29 3.85 -4.12
CA ARG A 276 -15.47 5.06 -4.37
C ARG A 276 -14.34 5.25 -3.34
N VAL A 277 -13.76 4.15 -2.86
CA VAL A 277 -12.68 4.16 -1.88
C VAL A 277 -11.38 4.47 -2.61
N ASN A 278 -10.77 5.60 -2.25
CA ASN A 278 -9.38 5.84 -2.64
C ASN A 278 -8.49 4.82 -1.91
N ILE A 279 -7.59 4.14 -2.62
CA ILE A 279 -6.63 3.19 -2.03
C ILE A 279 -5.81 3.85 -0.90
N GLU A 280 -5.58 5.16 -0.98
CA GLU A 280 -4.89 5.93 0.05
C GLU A 280 -5.69 6.04 1.35
N ALA A 281 -7.02 5.91 1.30
CA ALA A 281 -7.91 5.90 2.45
C ALA A 281 -7.95 4.53 3.18
N ILE A 282 -7.15 3.57 2.73
CA ILE A 282 -6.94 2.29 3.41
C ILE A 282 -5.77 2.41 4.40
N GLY A 283 -5.98 1.99 5.65
CA GLY A 283 -4.94 1.89 6.67
C GLY A 283 -5.00 0.57 7.43
N PHE A 284 -3.85 0.02 7.83
CA PHE A 284 -3.80 -1.26 8.52
C PHE A 284 -2.54 -1.38 9.39
N CYS A 285 -2.60 -2.25 10.39
CA CYS A 285 -1.44 -2.71 11.15
C CYS A 285 -1.29 -4.24 10.99
N PRO A 286 -0.09 -4.81 11.17
CA PRO A 286 0.06 -6.26 11.19
C PRO A 286 -0.52 -6.86 12.47
N GLY A 287 -1.11 -8.05 12.38
CA GLY A 287 -1.33 -8.94 13.53
C GLY A 287 -0.27 -10.03 13.63
N ASN A 288 -0.39 -10.92 14.62
CA ASN A 288 0.64 -11.93 14.88
C ASN A 288 0.69 -13.03 13.81
N HIS A 289 -0.37 -13.21 13.03
CA HIS A 289 -0.37 -14.13 11.88
C HIS A 289 0.21 -13.49 10.61
N ASP A 290 0.21 -12.17 10.51
CA ASP A 290 0.82 -11.43 9.38
C ASP A 290 2.35 -11.39 9.43
N VAL A 291 2.92 -11.74 10.60
CA VAL A 291 4.35 -11.79 10.84
C VAL A 291 4.73 -13.11 11.55
N SER A 292 4.71 -14.20 10.78
CA SER A 292 4.86 -15.60 11.23
C SER A 292 6.05 -15.94 12.17
N PHE A 293 5.85 -16.95 13.02
CA PHE A 293 6.75 -17.33 14.11
C PHE A 293 8.03 -18.06 13.67
N SER A 294 9.13 -17.86 14.41
CA SER A 294 10.26 -18.81 14.39
C SER A 294 9.95 -20.06 15.21
N ARG A 295 10.41 -21.23 14.74
CA ARG A 295 10.27 -22.53 15.44
C ARG A 295 11.35 -22.77 16.50
N VAL A 296 12.43 -22.02 16.47
CA VAL A 296 13.60 -22.21 17.34
C VAL A 296 13.94 -20.89 18.01
N LEU A 297 14.16 -20.92 19.32
CA LEU A 297 14.76 -19.81 20.05
C LEU A 297 16.29 -19.86 19.84
N PRO A 298 16.89 -18.90 19.13
CA PRO A 298 18.34 -18.82 18.96
C PRO A 298 19.08 -18.72 20.30
N ASP A 299 20.32 -19.22 20.37
CA ASP A 299 21.07 -19.27 21.63
C ASP A 299 21.51 -17.88 22.13
N ASP A 300 21.77 -16.94 21.23
CA ASP A 300 21.99 -15.52 21.55
C ASP A 300 20.73 -14.87 22.16
N VAL A 301 19.53 -15.22 21.67
CA VAL A 301 18.25 -14.79 22.27
C VAL A 301 18.07 -15.39 23.67
N LYS A 302 18.39 -16.68 23.87
CA LYS A 302 18.34 -17.30 25.20
C LYS A 302 19.29 -16.60 26.18
N HIS A 303 20.54 -16.39 25.75
CA HIS A 303 21.55 -15.71 26.57
C HIS A 303 21.11 -14.28 26.91
N ALA A 304 20.57 -13.54 25.94
CA ALA A 304 20.07 -12.18 26.19
C ALA A 304 18.88 -12.18 27.17
N LEU A 305 17.98 -13.17 27.11
CA LEU A 305 16.87 -13.32 28.06
C LEU A 305 17.38 -13.63 29.48
N GLU A 306 18.41 -14.47 29.62
CA GLU A 306 19.06 -14.75 30.90
C GLU A 306 19.72 -13.48 31.47
N SER A 307 20.48 -12.75 30.65
CA SER A 307 21.06 -11.46 31.03
C SER A 307 20.01 -10.44 31.45
N TYR A 308 18.87 -10.39 30.74
CA TYR A 308 17.75 -9.51 31.10
C TYR A 308 17.12 -9.92 32.43
N HIS A 309 16.93 -11.22 32.67
CA HIS A 309 16.41 -11.72 33.94
C HIS A 309 17.33 -11.36 35.11
N GLU A 310 18.64 -11.57 34.96
CA GLU A 310 19.63 -11.15 35.95
C GLU A 310 19.59 -9.63 36.17
N SER A 311 19.34 -8.86 35.11
CA SER A 311 19.21 -7.40 35.20
C SER A 311 17.98 -6.92 35.94
N GLN A 312 16.82 -7.55 35.71
CA GLN A 312 15.60 -7.26 36.49
C GLN A 312 15.77 -7.58 37.98
N MET A 313 16.64 -8.52 38.30
CA MET A 313 17.01 -8.88 39.68
C MET A 313 18.12 -7.98 40.26
N GLY A 314 18.62 -7.01 39.50
CA GLY A 314 19.68 -6.08 39.90
C GLY A 314 21.09 -6.67 39.91
N ASN A 315 21.28 -7.85 39.31
CA ASN A 315 22.54 -8.60 39.34
C ASN A 315 23.46 -8.28 38.16
N LYS A 316 22.94 -7.68 37.08
CA LYS A 316 23.67 -7.41 35.84
C LYS A 316 23.07 -6.22 35.10
N GLU A 317 23.86 -5.46 34.34
CA GLU A 317 23.32 -4.51 33.35
C GLU A 317 23.25 -5.20 31.99
N ILE A 318 22.13 -5.02 31.28
CA ILE A 318 21.99 -5.53 29.93
C ILE A 318 22.74 -4.64 28.93
N SER A 319 23.55 -5.23 28.06
CA SER A 319 24.27 -4.48 27.03
C SER A 319 23.33 -4.02 25.89
N THR A 320 23.72 -2.98 25.15
CA THR A 320 22.97 -2.49 23.98
C THR A 320 22.82 -3.58 22.90
N GLU A 321 23.81 -4.45 22.74
CA GLU A 321 23.77 -5.57 21.78
C GLU A 321 22.76 -6.63 22.24
N GLU A 322 22.81 -7.06 23.51
CA GLU A 322 21.83 -8.00 24.08
C GLU A 322 20.42 -7.40 24.05
N TRP A 323 20.27 -6.11 24.34
CA TRP A 323 19.00 -5.41 24.22
C TRP A 323 18.52 -5.36 22.76
N GLY A 324 19.41 -5.09 21.80
CA GLY A 324 19.10 -5.12 20.38
C GLY A 324 18.62 -6.49 19.89
N VAL A 325 19.15 -7.58 20.46
CA VAL A 325 18.63 -8.94 20.23
C VAL A 325 17.22 -9.07 20.79
N LEU A 326 16.94 -8.60 22.01
CA LEU A 326 15.62 -8.73 22.64
C LEU A 326 14.52 -7.84 22.03
N VAL A 327 14.86 -6.64 21.57
CA VAL A 327 13.92 -5.67 20.96
C VAL A 327 13.39 -6.13 19.60
N GLY A 328 13.98 -7.18 19.03
CA GLY A 328 13.38 -7.98 17.99
C GLY A 328 13.53 -7.42 16.58
N ARG A 329 14.37 -8.08 15.79
CA ARG A 329 14.26 -8.14 14.32
C ARG A 329 14.59 -9.53 13.81
N ALA A 330 13.60 -10.42 13.81
CA ALA A 330 13.31 -11.36 12.72
C ALA A 330 12.18 -12.32 13.13
N VAL A 331 10.98 -12.01 12.67
CA VAL A 331 10.04 -12.95 12.05
C VAL A 331 10.80 -13.67 10.93
N GLN A 332 10.46 -14.93 10.61
CA GLN A 332 11.07 -15.65 9.48
C GLN A 332 11.20 -14.71 8.26
N PRO A 333 12.42 -14.45 7.72
CA PRO A 333 12.67 -13.35 6.78
C PRO A 333 11.68 -13.31 5.61
N GLU A 334 11.33 -14.48 5.09
CA GLU A 334 10.35 -14.65 4.02
C GLU A 334 8.98 -14.03 4.31
N HIS A 335 8.42 -14.22 5.51
CA HIS A 335 7.09 -13.71 5.86
C HIS A 335 7.11 -12.19 6.06
N LYS A 336 8.20 -11.67 6.64
CA LYS A 336 8.41 -10.23 6.74
C LYS A 336 8.53 -9.60 5.34
N ASP A 337 9.27 -10.23 4.45
CA ASP A 337 9.42 -9.78 3.06
C ASP A 337 8.09 -9.82 2.32
N ASN A 338 7.25 -10.84 2.55
CA ASN A 338 5.90 -10.91 2.01
C ASN A 338 5.03 -9.76 2.51
N TYR A 339 5.02 -9.48 3.82
CA TYR A 339 4.31 -8.33 4.38
C TYR A 339 4.82 -7.00 3.80
N VAL A 340 6.14 -6.84 3.62
CA VAL A 340 6.73 -5.64 3.01
C VAL A 340 6.28 -5.46 1.57
N ARG A 341 6.24 -6.53 0.76
CA ARG A 341 5.75 -6.49 -0.62
C ARG A 341 4.27 -6.15 -0.68
N PHE A 342 3.47 -6.75 0.19
CA PHE A 342 2.05 -6.44 0.35
C PHE A 342 1.82 -4.98 0.76
N PHE A 343 2.54 -4.50 1.78
CA PHE A 343 2.44 -3.11 2.22
C PHE A 343 2.77 -2.16 1.06
N ASN A 344 3.84 -2.44 0.31
CA ASN A 344 4.24 -1.62 -0.83
C ASN A 344 3.19 -1.63 -1.96
N SER A 345 2.52 -2.76 -2.22
CA SER A 345 1.51 -2.83 -3.28
C SER A 345 0.26 -1.98 -2.99
N ILE A 346 -0.10 -1.85 -1.70
CA ILE A 346 -1.25 -1.05 -1.24
C ILE A 346 -0.87 0.41 -1.01
N VAL A 347 0.23 0.66 -0.31
CA VAL A 347 0.63 2.00 0.13
C VAL A 347 1.49 2.73 -0.90
N GLY A 348 2.09 2.04 -1.88
CA GLY A 348 2.96 2.63 -2.90
C GLY A 348 4.36 3.01 -2.40
N THR A 349 4.73 2.59 -1.19
CA THR A 349 6.08 2.74 -0.64
C THR A 349 6.37 1.64 0.38
N SER A 350 7.65 1.37 0.63
CA SER A 350 8.08 0.42 1.65
C SER A 350 7.67 0.89 3.06
N PRO A 351 7.31 -0.04 3.97
CA PRO A 351 7.02 0.32 5.36
C PRO A 351 8.27 0.84 6.06
N ASN A 352 8.06 1.58 7.16
CA ASN A 352 9.15 1.96 8.05
C ASN A 352 9.68 0.73 8.82
N GLU A 353 10.74 0.93 9.61
CA GLU A 353 11.38 -0.15 10.37
C GLU A 353 10.48 -0.81 11.43
N TYR A 354 9.40 -0.12 11.84
CA TYR A 354 8.45 -0.59 12.84
C TYR A 354 7.22 -1.28 12.24
N LEU A 355 7.02 -1.21 10.92
CA LEU A 355 5.77 -1.59 10.24
C LEU A 355 4.55 -0.81 10.76
N SER A 356 4.77 0.43 11.23
CA SER A 356 3.70 1.35 11.62
C SER A 356 3.35 2.28 10.47
N MET A 357 2.15 2.88 10.51
CA MET A 357 1.73 3.86 9.51
C MET A 357 0.76 4.89 10.08
N GLY A 358 0.54 5.97 9.34
CA GLY A 358 -0.39 7.04 9.69
C GLY A 358 -1.36 7.32 8.56
N LYS A 359 -2.56 7.77 8.91
CA LYS A 359 -3.51 8.38 7.99
C LYS A 359 -4.10 9.61 8.63
N ARG A 360 -4.20 10.68 7.84
CA ARG A 360 -4.90 11.89 8.24
C ARG A 360 -6.08 12.07 7.31
N PHE A 361 -7.28 12.10 7.86
CA PHE A 361 -8.49 12.37 7.12
C PHE A 361 -8.97 13.79 7.40
N ILE A 362 -9.61 14.40 6.40
CA ILE A 362 -10.37 15.62 6.56
C ILE A 362 -11.82 15.36 6.16
N ILE A 363 -12.74 15.73 7.05
CA ILE A 363 -14.19 15.55 6.87
C ILE A 363 -14.78 16.91 6.54
N LYS A 364 -15.49 16.98 5.40
CA LYS A 364 -16.20 18.18 4.92
C LYS A 364 -15.33 19.46 4.93
N ASN A 365 -14.03 19.32 4.66
CA ASN A 365 -13.02 20.39 4.68
C ASN A 365 -12.89 21.16 6.02
N GLN A 366 -13.29 20.56 7.14
CA GLN A 366 -13.35 21.27 8.43
C GLN A 366 -12.74 20.48 9.59
N LYS A 367 -13.02 19.18 9.69
CA LYS A 367 -12.63 18.34 10.84
C LYS A 367 -11.50 17.40 10.46
N ILE A 368 -10.47 17.31 11.29
CA ILE A 368 -9.32 16.41 11.08
C ILE A 368 -9.47 15.17 11.96
N VAL A 369 -9.29 14.00 11.37
CA VAL A 369 -9.23 12.72 12.08
C VAL A 369 -7.92 12.03 11.75
N ASP A 370 -7.07 11.88 12.75
CA ASP A 370 -5.80 11.17 12.62
C ASP A 370 -5.97 9.71 13.04
N PHE A 371 -5.50 8.77 12.23
CA PHE A 371 -5.32 7.37 12.58
C PHE A 371 -3.83 7.03 12.63
N CYS A 372 -3.38 6.45 13.74
CA CYS A 372 -2.02 5.98 13.93
C CYS A 372 -2.04 4.45 14.14
N PHE A 373 -1.50 3.73 13.17
CA PHE A 373 -1.43 2.26 13.16
C PHE A 373 -0.09 1.84 13.75
N LEU A 374 -0.14 1.14 14.88
CA LEU A 374 1.03 0.65 15.60
C LEU A 374 1.15 -0.86 15.40
N ASN A 375 2.37 -1.31 15.16
CA ASN A 375 2.70 -2.72 15.16
C ASN A 375 2.90 -3.21 16.59
N SER A 376 1.91 -3.93 17.10
CA SER A 376 2.00 -4.59 18.41
C SER A 376 2.76 -5.92 18.39
N ASN A 377 3.37 -6.32 17.27
CA ASN A 377 4.19 -7.54 17.14
C ASN A 377 5.68 -7.21 17.21
N HIS A 378 6.06 -6.12 17.87
CA HIS A 378 7.46 -5.70 17.94
C HIS A 378 8.32 -6.66 18.79
N LEU A 379 7.70 -7.47 19.64
CA LEU A 379 8.35 -8.56 20.36
C LEU A 379 8.67 -9.72 19.41
N GLN A 380 9.85 -10.35 19.56
CA GLN A 380 10.18 -11.55 18.79
C GLN A 380 9.15 -12.66 19.03
N GLN A 381 8.47 -13.08 17.96
CA GLN A 381 7.43 -14.09 18.00
C GLN A 381 8.05 -15.49 17.83
N HIS A 382 8.24 -16.23 18.94
CA HIS A 382 8.72 -17.62 18.91
C HIS A 382 7.61 -18.60 19.31
N LYS A 383 7.49 -19.74 18.62
CA LYS A 383 6.48 -20.75 18.97
C LYS A 383 6.58 -21.25 20.43
N VAL A 384 7.77 -21.18 21.00
CA VAL A 384 8.05 -21.62 22.39
C VAL A 384 8.05 -20.48 23.41
N ALA A 385 8.05 -19.21 22.98
CA ALA A 385 8.07 -18.04 23.85
C ALA A 385 7.52 -16.80 23.13
N PHE A 386 6.70 -16.00 23.80
CA PHE A 386 6.17 -14.74 23.28
C PHE A 386 5.22 -14.81 22.07
N GLN A 387 4.99 -15.99 21.49
CA GLN A 387 3.94 -16.19 20.48
C GLN A 387 2.63 -15.56 20.97
N GLY A 388 1.97 -14.75 20.15
CA GLY A 388 0.65 -14.16 20.46
C GLY A 388 0.66 -13.13 21.60
N GLN A 389 1.83 -12.67 22.03
CA GLN A 389 1.97 -11.58 23.00
C GLN A 389 2.32 -10.28 22.31
N GLY A 390 1.71 -9.20 22.79
CA GLY A 390 1.88 -7.88 22.21
C GLY A 390 3.00 -7.06 22.84
N PHE A 391 3.70 -6.28 22.03
CA PHE A 391 4.63 -5.23 22.46
C PHE A 391 4.74 -4.18 21.36
N VAL A 392 4.68 -2.90 21.74
CA VAL A 392 4.85 -1.78 20.79
C VAL A 392 6.25 -1.18 20.91
N GLY A 393 6.69 -0.85 22.13
CA GLY A 393 7.99 -0.27 22.41
C GLY A 393 8.03 1.26 22.31
N ILE A 394 8.84 1.89 23.17
CA ILE A 394 8.96 3.35 23.28
C ILE A 394 9.50 3.99 22.00
N ASP A 395 10.44 3.33 21.32
CA ASP A 395 11.04 3.86 20.10
C ASP A 395 10.01 3.97 18.97
N GLN A 396 9.15 2.96 18.82
CA GLN A 396 8.03 3.02 17.87
C GLN A 396 7.05 4.13 18.24
N LEU A 397 6.68 4.27 19.51
CA LEU A 397 5.77 5.34 19.97
C LEU A 397 6.35 6.73 19.70
N SER A 398 7.65 6.92 19.92
CA SER A 398 8.38 8.16 19.64
C SER A 398 8.46 8.46 18.14
N ASN A 399 8.75 7.44 17.33
CA ASN A 399 8.74 7.57 15.87
C ASN A 399 7.34 7.96 15.37
N ALA A 400 6.30 7.26 15.82
CA ALA A 400 4.93 7.50 15.40
C ALA A 400 4.42 8.91 15.76
N SER A 401 4.68 9.40 16.99
CA SER A 401 4.26 10.77 17.38
C SER A 401 4.99 11.84 16.57
N LYS A 402 6.25 11.60 16.22
CA LYS A 402 7.03 12.50 15.38
C LYS A 402 6.50 12.52 13.94
N GLU A 403 6.31 11.36 13.32
CA GLU A 403 5.84 11.24 11.94
C GLU A 403 4.39 11.76 11.77
N MET A 404 3.51 11.53 12.75
CA MET A 404 2.17 12.13 12.79
C MET A 404 2.16 13.64 13.06
N SER A 405 3.32 14.22 13.39
CA SER A 405 3.48 15.61 13.83
C SER A 405 2.67 15.95 15.09
N TRP A 406 2.56 15.00 16.02
CA TRP A 406 1.88 15.19 17.31
C TRP A 406 2.80 15.74 18.40
N ASP A 407 4.12 15.57 18.28
CA ASP A 407 5.06 16.13 19.24
C ASP A 407 5.09 17.66 19.17
N GLY A 408 4.92 18.31 20.32
CA GLY A 408 4.88 19.76 20.43
C GLY A 408 3.61 20.42 19.88
N ASN A 409 2.70 19.66 19.27
CA ASN A 409 1.46 20.18 18.68
C ASN A 409 0.21 19.69 19.44
N GLU A 410 -0.60 20.64 19.87
CA GLU A 410 -1.91 20.34 20.46
C GLU A 410 -2.86 19.71 19.42
N LYS A 411 -3.78 18.87 19.88
CA LYS A 411 -4.84 18.34 19.02
C LYS A 411 -5.73 19.50 18.57
N ILE A 412 -6.04 19.55 17.28
CA ILE A 412 -6.93 20.57 16.71
C ILE A 412 -8.32 20.43 17.34
N SER A 413 -8.92 21.56 17.72
CA SER A 413 -10.24 21.59 18.33
C SER A 413 -11.28 20.92 17.43
N GLY A 414 -12.11 20.03 18.01
CA GLY A 414 -13.11 19.24 17.29
C GLY A 414 -12.55 18.10 16.43
N GLY A 415 -11.23 17.92 16.36
CA GLY A 415 -10.59 16.79 15.70
C GLY A 415 -10.43 15.58 16.60
N PHE A 416 -10.31 14.40 15.98
CA PHE A 416 -10.13 13.12 16.69
C PHE A 416 -8.75 12.51 16.40
N ARG A 417 -8.21 11.79 17.39
CA ARG A 417 -7.01 10.96 17.23
C ARG A 417 -7.37 9.52 17.60
N VAL A 418 -7.15 8.61 16.67
CA VAL A 418 -7.41 7.18 16.79
C VAL A 418 -6.08 6.42 16.72
N VAL A 419 -5.88 5.47 17.61
CA VAL A 419 -4.76 4.53 17.56
C VAL A 419 -5.30 3.15 17.21
N VAL A 420 -4.63 2.45 16.31
CA VAL A 420 -5.01 1.11 15.87
C VAL A 420 -3.83 0.18 16.10
N LEU A 421 -4.07 -0.97 16.72
CA LEU A 421 -3.09 -2.02 16.92
C LEU A 421 -3.81 -3.37 17.03
N HIS A 422 -3.09 -4.48 17.01
CA HIS A 422 -3.73 -5.80 16.95
C HIS A 422 -4.07 -6.38 18.34
N HIS A 423 -3.08 -6.50 19.23
CA HIS A 423 -3.23 -7.21 20.51
C HIS A 423 -4.04 -6.43 21.56
N ASN A 424 -4.62 -7.14 22.53
CA ASN A 424 -5.46 -6.51 23.55
C ASN A 424 -4.65 -5.72 24.59
N LEU A 425 -5.14 -4.53 24.96
CA LEU A 425 -4.58 -3.77 26.09
C LEU A 425 -5.15 -4.25 27.43
N TYR A 426 -6.37 -4.77 27.42
CA TYR A 426 -7.09 -5.23 28.60
C TYR A 426 -7.55 -6.67 28.39
N PRO A 427 -7.76 -7.45 29.48
CA PRO A 427 -8.38 -8.76 29.36
C PRO A 427 -9.77 -8.63 28.73
N VAL A 428 -9.93 -9.22 27.55
CA VAL A 428 -11.22 -9.27 26.84
C VAL A 428 -12.01 -10.48 27.32
N ASN A 429 -11.39 -11.66 27.25
CA ASN A 429 -12.01 -12.91 27.63
C ASN A 429 -12.25 -12.92 29.14
N TYR A 430 -13.44 -13.38 29.56
CA TYR A 430 -13.80 -13.46 30.98
C TYR A 430 -12.83 -14.34 31.80
N THR A 431 -12.39 -15.45 31.21
CA THR A 431 -11.39 -16.35 31.79
C THR A 431 -10.66 -17.11 30.70
N SER A 432 -9.38 -17.44 30.95
CA SER A 432 -8.62 -18.39 30.18
C SER A 432 -7.99 -19.40 31.13
N VAL A 433 -7.96 -20.68 30.74
CA VAL A 433 -7.28 -21.69 31.56
C VAL A 433 -5.78 -21.61 31.25
N PRO A 434 -4.93 -21.33 32.24
CA PRO A 434 -3.50 -21.23 32.00
C PRO A 434 -2.92 -22.62 31.72
N TYR A 435 -2.34 -22.80 30.54
CA TYR A 435 -1.59 -24.00 30.17
C TYR A 435 -0.18 -23.61 29.72
N VAL A 436 0.79 -24.50 29.93
CA VAL A 436 2.16 -24.33 29.42
C VAL A 436 2.08 -24.12 27.90
N SER A 437 2.75 -23.09 27.38
CA SER A 437 2.83 -22.68 25.97
C SER A 437 1.64 -21.91 25.37
N VAL A 438 0.57 -21.62 26.12
CA VAL A 438 -0.48 -20.69 25.65
C VAL A 438 -0.21 -19.29 26.21
N PRO A 439 0.07 -18.30 25.36
CA PRO A 439 0.36 -16.93 25.79
C PRO A 439 -0.87 -16.22 26.38
N ALA A 440 -0.62 -15.23 27.23
CA ALA A 440 -1.61 -14.20 27.52
C ALA A 440 -1.75 -13.26 26.32
N SER A 441 -2.97 -13.04 25.84
CA SER A 441 -3.34 -12.19 24.70
C SER A 441 -3.12 -10.68 24.91
N LEU A 442 -2.25 -10.28 25.84
CA LEU A 442 -2.09 -8.90 26.29
C LEU A 442 -0.81 -8.25 25.76
N VAL A 443 -0.86 -6.92 25.65
CA VAL A 443 0.32 -6.07 25.36
C VAL A 443 1.12 -5.79 26.63
N TYR A 444 2.42 -6.08 26.60
CA TYR A 444 3.34 -5.92 27.74
C TYR A 444 3.49 -4.46 28.21
N ASP A 445 3.51 -3.51 27.29
CA ASP A 445 3.74 -2.09 27.56
C ASP A 445 2.45 -1.24 27.54
N THR A 446 1.31 -1.86 27.87
CA THR A 446 -0.02 -1.21 27.90
C THR A 446 -0.01 0.15 28.60
N GLU A 447 0.56 0.26 29.81
CA GLU A 447 0.55 1.54 30.54
C GLU A 447 1.40 2.62 29.84
N ALA A 448 2.48 2.24 29.14
CA ALA A 448 3.27 3.17 28.35
C ALA A 448 2.45 3.71 27.16
N ILE A 449 1.73 2.83 26.47
CA ILE A 449 0.82 3.18 25.37
C ILE A 449 -0.29 4.11 25.86
N ILE A 450 -0.95 3.79 26.99
CA ILE A 450 -2.03 4.61 27.56
C ILE A 450 -1.52 6.00 27.96
N LYS A 451 -0.35 6.09 28.61
CA LYS A 451 0.26 7.39 28.95
C LYS A 451 0.64 8.20 27.71
N TRP A 452 1.19 7.54 26.69
CA TRP A 452 1.50 8.18 25.41
C TRP A 452 0.23 8.70 24.72
N CYS A 453 -0.84 7.91 24.72
CA CYS A 453 -2.14 8.31 24.22
C CYS A 453 -2.70 9.54 24.96
N PHE A 454 -2.62 9.57 26.29
CA PHE A 454 -3.02 10.74 27.08
C PHE A 454 -2.14 11.97 26.84
N LYS A 455 -0.83 11.80 26.63
CA LYS A 455 0.10 12.89 26.26
C LYS A 455 -0.34 13.52 24.94
N HIS A 456 -0.72 12.70 23.96
CA HIS A 456 -1.08 13.15 22.61
C HIS A 456 -2.59 13.31 22.38
N GLY A 457 -3.42 13.24 23.43
CA GLY A 457 -4.87 13.50 23.32
C GLY A 457 -5.61 12.54 22.39
N VAL A 458 -5.20 11.27 22.35
CA VAL A 458 -5.90 10.19 21.63
C VAL A 458 -7.25 9.92 22.29
N ASP A 459 -8.29 9.76 21.47
CA ASP A 459 -9.69 9.59 21.88
C ASP A 459 -10.12 8.13 21.88
N LEU A 460 -9.61 7.35 20.92
CA LEU A 460 -10.04 5.98 20.64
C LEU A 460 -8.85 5.07 20.32
N ILE A 461 -8.84 3.88 20.91
CA ILE A 461 -7.96 2.77 20.56
C ILE A 461 -8.81 1.66 19.97
N LEU A 462 -8.43 1.17 18.79
CA LEU A 462 -9.05 0.03 18.10
C LEU A 462 -8.12 -1.18 18.15
N HIS A 463 -8.65 -2.36 18.45
CA HIS A 463 -7.89 -3.62 18.42
C HIS A 463 -8.69 -4.87 18.03
N GLY A 464 -8.00 -5.99 17.84
CA GLY A 464 -8.55 -7.29 17.41
C GLY A 464 -8.10 -8.45 18.29
N HIS A 465 -7.57 -9.51 17.66
CA HIS A 465 -6.79 -10.60 18.24
C HIS A 465 -7.56 -11.70 18.99
N THR A 466 -8.51 -11.36 19.87
CA THR A 466 -9.29 -12.40 20.60
C THR A 466 -10.60 -12.79 19.93
N HIS A 467 -10.94 -12.16 18.80
CA HIS A 467 -12.19 -12.39 18.06
C HIS A 467 -13.45 -12.19 18.92
N GLU A 468 -13.32 -11.37 19.95
CA GLU A 468 -14.38 -11.05 20.90
C GLU A 468 -14.53 -9.54 20.97
N ARG A 469 -15.77 -9.07 20.88
CA ARG A 469 -16.06 -7.65 21.01
C ARG A 469 -15.76 -7.16 22.43
N PHE A 470 -15.10 -6.02 22.51
CA PHE A 470 -14.71 -5.41 23.78
C PHE A 470 -14.92 -3.89 23.73
N ILE A 471 -15.44 -3.31 24.81
CA ILE A 471 -15.59 -1.84 24.91
C ILE A 471 -15.29 -1.44 26.35
N THR A 472 -14.36 -0.51 26.54
CA THR A 472 -14.09 0.09 27.86
C THR A 472 -13.64 1.54 27.74
N LYS A 473 -13.92 2.35 28.76
CA LYS A 473 -13.39 3.73 28.90
C LYS A 473 -12.40 3.76 30.06
N VAL A 474 -11.16 4.14 29.76
CA VAL A 474 -10.14 4.33 30.79
C VAL A 474 -10.04 5.80 31.13
N THR A 475 -10.14 6.15 32.41
CA THR A 475 -9.98 7.53 32.89
C THR A 475 -8.89 7.61 33.94
N ARG A 476 -7.95 8.56 33.79
CA ARG A 476 -6.91 8.83 34.78
C ARG A 476 -6.83 10.31 35.12
N LYS A 477 -6.46 10.61 36.38
CA LYS A 477 -6.11 11.97 36.80
C LYS A 477 -4.62 12.21 36.52
N ILE A 478 -4.33 13.14 35.62
CA ILE A 478 -2.97 13.50 35.20
C ILE A 478 -2.81 15.01 35.38
N ALA A 479 -1.85 15.43 36.20
CA ALA A 479 -1.57 16.84 36.49
C ALA A 479 -2.83 17.66 36.90
N GLY A 480 -3.74 17.03 37.65
CA GLY A 480 -4.98 17.66 38.13
C GLY A 480 -6.16 17.64 37.15
N ALA A 481 -5.95 17.24 35.89
CA ALA A 481 -7.01 17.07 34.89
C ALA A 481 -7.41 15.58 34.75
N SER A 482 -8.70 15.31 34.56
CA SER A 482 -9.17 13.99 34.15
C SER A 482 -8.97 13.84 32.64
N LYS A 483 -8.22 12.82 32.23
CA LYS A 483 -8.08 12.41 30.82
C LYS A 483 -8.71 11.04 30.63
N SER A 484 -9.43 10.87 29.53
CA SER A 484 -10.15 9.64 29.21
C SER A 484 -9.84 9.20 27.78
N ILE A 485 -9.91 7.89 27.56
CA ILE A 485 -9.73 7.26 26.25
C ILE A 485 -10.64 6.03 26.15
N TRP A 486 -11.27 5.84 25.00
CA TRP A 486 -12.04 4.65 24.69
C TRP A 486 -11.15 3.57 24.08
N ILE A 487 -11.38 2.32 24.45
CA ILE A 487 -10.69 1.15 23.90
C ILE A 487 -11.77 0.19 23.43
N VAL A 488 -11.75 -0.11 22.13
CA VAL A 488 -12.74 -0.93 21.46
C VAL A 488 -12.03 -2.07 20.72
N GLY A 489 -12.44 -3.29 21.01
CA GLY A 489 -12.04 -4.50 20.31
C GLY A 489 -13.16 -4.98 19.39
N LEU A 490 -12.83 -5.33 18.16
CA LEU A 490 -13.77 -5.95 17.22
C LEU A 490 -13.70 -7.49 17.35
N GLY A 491 -14.80 -8.17 17.06
CA GLY A 491 -14.75 -9.60 16.75
C GLY A 491 -13.92 -9.87 15.48
N SER A 492 -13.98 -11.11 14.98
CA SER A 492 -13.35 -11.43 13.69
C SER A 492 -14.23 -11.04 12.52
N SER A 493 -13.62 -10.61 11.42
CA SER A 493 -14.31 -10.29 10.18
C SER A 493 -14.28 -11.44 9.15
N GLY A 494 -13.62 -12.56 9.43
CA GLY A 494 -13.47 -13.62 8.42
C GLY A 494 -13.11 -15.02 8.87
N VAL A 495 -12.92 -15.31 10.15
CA VAL A 495 -12.51 -16.65 10.59
C VAL A 495 -13.69 -17.63 10.62
N ILE A 496 -13.42 -18.92 10.47
CA ILE A 496 -14.42 -19.98 10.60
C ILE A 496 -15.06 -20.04 11.99
N SER A 497 -16.31 -20.52 12.05
CA SER A 497 -17.11 -20.63 13.27
C SER A 497 -16.45 -21.32 14.46
N SER A 498 -15.50 -22.25 14.24
CA SER A 498 -14.80 -22.93 15.34
C SER A 498 -13.78 -22.05 16.07
N HIS A 499 -13.45 -20.88 15.52
CA HIS A 499 -12.55 -19.89 16.11
C HIS A 499 -13.31 -18.60 16.46
N LEU A 500 -14.65 -18.62 16.46
CA LEU A 500 -15.52 -17.50 16.80
C LEU A 500 -16.20 -17.71 18.15
N VAL A 501 -16.45 -16.60 18.85
CA VAL A 501 -17.36 -16.57 20.00
C VAL A 501 -18.79 -16.19 19.56
N GLY A 502 -18.93 -15.41 18.49
CA GLY A 502 -20.19 -14.99 17.90
C GLY A 502 -20.22 -15.20 16.38
N ASN A 503 -20.71 -14.20 15.64
CA ASN A 503 -20.64 -14.16 14.18
C ASN A 503 -19.37 -13.46 13.71
N ASN A 504 -19.03 -13.62 12.43
CA ASN A 504 -18.11 -12.68 11.81
C ASN A 504 -18.77 -11.30 11.74
N GLU A 505 -18.01 -10.24 12.00
CA GLU A 505 -18.53 -8.89 12.14
C GLU A 505 -17.56 -7.83 11.61
N PHE A 506 -18.11 -6.65 11.33
CA PHE A 506 -17.36 -5.44 11.05
C PHE A 506 -18.07 -4.24 11.65
N ALA A 507 -17.42 -3.07 11.64
CA ALA A 507 -18.02 -1.85 12.16
C ALA A 507 -17.92 -0.67 11.19
N GLU A 508 -18.90 0.23 11.25
CA GLU A 508 -18.84 1.58 10.68
C GLU A 508 -18.54 2.56 11.82
N ILE A 509 -17.50 3.37 11.66
CA ILE A 509 -17.12 4.42 12.59
C ILE A 509 -17.44 5.78 11.96
N ASP A 510 -18.33 6.54 12.58
CA ASP A 510 -18.80 7.84 12.11
C ASP A 510 -18.20 8.97 12.97
N PHE A 511 -17.55 9.93 12.30
CA PHE A 511 -16.88 11.08 12.89
C PHE A 511 -17.54 12.43 12.53
N ASN A 512 -18.73 12.41 11.93
CA ASN A 512 -19.41 13.64 11.51
C ASN A 512 -19.71 14.56 12.71
N ASP A 513 -20.11 13.97 13.83
CA ASP A 513 -20.53 14.69 15.04
C ASP A 513 -19.36 14.92 16.01
N ASP A 514 -19.63 15.64 17.11
CA ASP A 514 -18.65 15.91 18.17
C ASP A 514 -18.34 14.68 19.04
N ILE A 515 -19.05 13.58 18.81
CA ILE A 515 -18.84 12.27 19.42
C ILE A 515 -18.60 11.24 18.33
N ILE A 516 -17.80 10.20 18.64
CA ILE A 516 -17.56 9.10 17.70
C ILE A 516 -18.71 8.11 17.85
N LYS A 517 -19.34 7.70 16.73
CA LYS A 517 -20.37 6.67 16.74
C LYS A 517 -19.83 5.40 16.09
N ILE A 518 -20.06 4.25 16.71
CA ILE A 518 -19.68 2.95 16.17
C ILE A 518 -20.94 2.11 16.00
N LYS A 519 -21.20 1.66 14.78
CA LYS A 519 -22.28 0.75 14.44
C LYS A 519 -21.71 -0.59 13.98
N PHE A 520 -22.11 -1.68 14.64
CA PHE A 520 -21.65 -3.02 14.32
C PHE A 520 -22.60 -3.74 13.36
N PHE A 521 -22.03 -4.62 12.55
CA PHE A 521 -22.76 -5.43 11.58
C PHE A 521 -22.26 -6.86 11.64
N ASP A 522 -23.18 -7.82 11.74
CA ASP A 522 -22.90 -9.23 11.59
C ASP A 522 -22.92 -9.64 10.12
N ILE A 523 -22.10 -10.62 9.78
CA ILE A 523 -22.11 -11.31 8.51
C ILE A 523 -22.65 -12.72 8.72
N ILE A 524 -23.90 -12.94 8.31
CA ILE A 524 -24.62 -14.19 8.53
C ILE A 524 -25.14 -14.67 7.18
N ASN A 525 -24.80 -15.90 6.79
CA ASN A 525 -25.28 -16.52 5.54
C ASN A 525 -25.08 -15.65 4.29
N ASN A 526 -23.92 -14.99 4.17
CA ASN A 526 -23.58 -14.04 3.10
C ASN A 526 -24.38 -12.72 3.10
N GLU A 527 -25.11 -12.41 4.18
CA GLU A 527 -25.85 -11.17 4.34
C GLU A 527 -25.28 -10.32 5.47
N ILE A 528 -25.39 -9.00 5.32
CA ILE A 528 -24.99 -8.03 6.33
C ILE A 528 -26.21 -7.66 7.17
N VAL A 529 -26.17 -7.99 8.46
CA VAL A 529 -27.23 -7.72 9.42
C VAL A 529 -26.75 -6.64 10.38
N ALA A 530 -27.39 -5.47 10.35
CA ALA A 530 -27.09 -4.40 11.29
C ALA A 530 -27.51 -4.82 12.71
N GLN A 531 -26.63 -4.61 13.68
CA GLN A 531 -27.00 -4.80 15.08
C GLN A 531 -27.77 -3.59 15.61
N GLU A 532 -28.61 -3.83 16.61
CA GLU A 532 -29.55 -2.82 17.13
C GLU A 532 -28.82 -1.66 17.85
N ASP A 533 -27.69 -1.95 18.50
CA ASP A 533 -26.99 -0.98 19.33
C ASP A 533 -25.92 -0.19 18.55
N THR A 534 -26.08 1.13 18.52
CA THR A 534 -25.02 2.07 18.14
C THR A 534 -24.31 2.54 19.39
N VAL A 535 -22.99 2.45 19.42
CA VAL A 535 -22.16 2.90 20.53
C VAL A 535 -21.79 4.35 20.32
N TYR A 536 -21.99 5.17 21.34
CA TYR A 536 -21.66 6.60 21.34
C TYR A 536 -20.48 6.85 22.28
N LEU A 537 -19.37 7.34 21.74
CA LEU A 537 -18.13 7.58 22.46
C LEU A 537 -17.93 9.08 22.66
N ASP A 538 -18.10 9.53 23.91
CA ASP A 538 -17.98 10.91 24.38
C ASP A 538 -16.55 11.32 24.77
#